data_AF-A0A7L1K7L7-F1
#
_entry.id   AF-A0A7L1K7L7-F1
#
_cell.length_a   1.000
_cell.length_b   1.000
_cell.length_c   1.000
_cell.angle_alpha   90.00
_cell.angle_beta   90.00
_cell.angle_gamma   90.00
#
_symmetry.space_group_name_H-M   'P 1'
#
loop_
_entity.id
_entity.type
_entity.pdbx_description
1 polymer ?
#
loop_
_entity_poly.entity_id
_entity_poly.type
_entity_poly.pdbx_seq_one_letter_code
_entity_poly.pdbx_strand_id
1 'polypeptide(L)'
;IVSGIIHHSQTPKLLKRLFLFSYASAAPNNTEGRNQTVMFDALEDWRDELERTKGNVKYKAVTTNEGYRVSEKLPLYFVVPICVSEESILKYEGRGIPIWCWSCHNGAALLKMSALPKEQDDSTSQTQKAFLDGIYKTISKAPYELLKTDDLSSSLPSLQDIQTAYTRFKQLFLIDNSTDFWATDVKWFSLLESTNWLEIIRRVLKKAIEVAECLERQHTNVLLIEESATDLCCVISTLVQVMMDSYSRTKSGFQSLIQKEWVIGGHPFLDRCNHLHKSDKEEAPVFLLLLNCVWQLVQQYPPAFEFTETYLTVLSDSLYVPIFSTFFFNSQHQKDTNTSGESLKTQSGPFRFFTVWDWSVQFDSKAQAFLNNPLYAEKPKPDKSQRKTTRFK
;
A
#
# COMPACT_ATOMS: atom_id res chain seq x y z
N ILE A 1 -12.21 19.29 -31.08
CA ILE A 1 -11.66 18.03 -30.50
C ILE A 1 -10.41 18.32 -29.66
N VAL A 2 -9.30 18.78 -30.24
CA VAL A 2 -8.04 19.07 -29.50
C VAL A 2 -8.23 19.99 -28.29
N SER A 3 -8.92 21.13 -28.46
CA SER A 3 -9.22 22.04 -27.35
C SER A 3 -10.09 21.41 -26.25
N GLY A 4 -11.01 20.50 -26.62
CA GLY A 4 -11.81 19.76 -25.65
C GLY A 4 -10.99 18.72 -24.89
N ILE A 5 -10.09 18.00 -25.57
CA ILE A 5 -9.16 17.06 -24.93
C ILE A 5 -8.29 17.83 -23.93
N ILE A 6 -7.63 18.91 -24.35
CA ILE A 6 -6.80 19.75 -23.47
C ILE A 6 -7.61 20.24 -22.27
N HIS A 7 -8.83 20.75 -22.51
CA HIS A 7 -9.70 21.24 -21.46
C HIS A 7 -10.03 20.15 -20.41
N HIS A 8 -10.28 18.91 -20.82
CA HIS A 8 -10.66 17.84 -19.90
C HIS A 8 -9.48 17.03 -19.34
N SER A 9 -8.31 17.02 -20.00
CA SER A 9 -7.14 16.24 -19.56
C SER A 9 -6.05 17.05 -18.86
N GLN A 10 -5.88 18.35 -19.16
CA GLN A 10 -4.77 19.17 -18.62
C GLN A 10 -5.21 20.28 -17.65
N THR A 11 -6.52 20.51 -17.52
CA THR A 11 -7.06 21.68 -16.78
C THR A 11 -7.53 21.44 -15.34
N PRO A 12 -7.84 20.23 -14.86
CA PRO A 12 -8.30 20.09 -13.47
C PRO A 12 -7.14 20.24 -12.49
N LYS A 13 -6.77 21.49 -12.18
CA LYS A 13 -5.91 21.86 -11.04
C LYS A 13 -6.63 21.72 -9.69
N LEU A 14 -7.95 21.50 -9.73
CA LEU A 14 -8.83 21.36 -8.59
C LEU A 14 -9.35 19.93 -8.51
N LEU A 15 -9.21 19.30 -7.34
CA LEU A 15 -9.66 17.94 -7.04
C LEU A 15 -11.09 17.70 -7.50
N LYS A 16 -12.01 18.62 -7.19
CA LYS A 16 -13.44 18.53 -7.51
C LYS A 16 -13.79 18.52 -9.00
N ARG A 17 -12.85 18.88 -9.88
CA ARG A 17 -13.05 18.87 -11.34
C ARG A 17 -12.63 17.56 -11.99
N LEU A 18 -12.03 16.65 -11.23
CA LEU A 18 -11.74 15.30 -11.70
C LEU A 18 -13.05 14.52 -11.87
N PHE A 19 -13.05 13.60 -12.84
CA PHE A 19 -14.26 12.94 -13.31
C PHE A 19 -14.97 12.09 -12.24
N LEU A 20 -14.26 11.68 -11.17
CA LEU A 20 -14.80 10.87 -10.08
C LEU A 20 -16.06 11.47 -9.46
N PHE A 21 -16.08 12.79 -9.24
CA PHE A 21 -17.21 13.48 -8.62
C PHE A 21 -18.42 13.52 -9.56
N SER A 22 -18.19 13.76 -10.86
CA SER A 22 -19.24 13.72 -11.87
C SER A 22 -19.81 12.31 -12.03
N TYR A 23 -18.95 11.29 -12.01
CA TYR A 23 -19.38 9.89 -12.09
C TYR A 23 -20.19 9.48 -10.86
N ALA A 24 -19.71 9.77 -9.66
CA ALA A 24 -20.41 9.46 -8.41
C ALA A 24 -21.76 10.18 -8.28
N SER A 25 -21.93 11.35 -8.92
CA SER A 25 -23.23 12.05 -9.00
C SER A 25 -24.24 11.35 -9.91
N ALA A 26 -23.77 10.70 -10.97
CA ALA A 26 -24.61 10.20 -12.06
C ALA A 26 -24.84 8.68 -12.01
N ALA A 27 -23.94 7.94 -11.36
CA ALA A 27 -23.95 6.49 -11.36
C ALA A 27 -25.17 5.92 -10.61
N PRO A 28 -25.82 4.86 -11.14
CA PRO A 28 -26.97 4.25 -10.50
C PRO A 28 -26.59 3.55 -9.18
N ASN A 29 -27.50 3.55 -8.20
CA ASN A 29 -27.32 2.96 -6.87
C ASN A 29 -27.19 1.42 -6.83
N ASN A 30 -27.07 0.76 -7.98
CA ASN A 30 -27.15 -0.69 -8.10
C ASN A 30 -25.79 -1.34 -8.38
N THR A 31 -25.01 -1.58 -7.33
CA THR A 31 -24.17 -2.80 -7.25
C THR A 31 -24.01 -3.21 -5.79
N GLU A 32 -24.83 -4.17 -5.35
CA GLU A 32 -24.51 -5.02 -4.20
C GLU A 32 -23.70 -6.22 -4.70
N GLY A 33 -22.53 -5.95 -5.28
CA GLY A 33 -21.54 -7.00 -5.47
C GLY A 33 -20.99 -7.38 -4.10
N ARG A 34 -21.16 -8.63 -3.67
CA ARG A 34 -20.47 -9.16 -2.47
C ARG A 34 -18.97 -9.19 -2.73
N ASN A 35 -18.29 -8.08 -2.48
CA ASN A 35 -16.85 -8.03 -2.52
C ASN A 35 -16.29 -8.65 -1.23
N GLN A 36 -15.41 -9.64 -1.36
CA GLN A 36 -14.78 -10.31 -0.21
C GLN A 36 -13.60 -9.50 0.37
N THR A 37 -13.34 -8.33 -0.20
CA THR A 37 -12.22 -7.46 0.17
C THR A 37 -12.51 -6.75 1.47
N VAL A 38 -11.59 -6.91 2.44
CA VAL A 38 -11.62 -6.22 3.72
C VAL A 38 -11.15 -4.79 3.49
N MET A 39 -11.97 -3.81 3.89
CA MET A 39 -11.76 -2.40 3.58
C MET A 39 -10.85 -1.68 4.59
N PHE A 40 -10.67 -2.25 5.79
CA PHE A 40 -9.89 -1.71 6.89
C PHE A 40 -10.37 -0.32 7.36
N ASP A 41 -11.65 -0.02 7.11
CA ASP A 41 -12.32 1.19 7.54
C ASP A 41 -13.02 1.04 8.90
N ALA A 42 -13.22 -0.20 9.37
CA ALA A 42 -13.75 -0.52 10.69
C ALA A 42 -12.67 -1.06 11.65
N LEU A 43 -12.85 -0.87 12.96
CA LEU A 43 -11.95 -1.37 13.99
C LEU A 43 -11.89 -2.91 13.99
N GLU A 44 -13.02 -3.56 13.70
CA GLU A 44 -13.19 -5.01 13.64
C GLU A 44 -12.28 -5.63 12.56
N ASP A 45 -12.13 -5.00 11.40
CA ASP A 45 -11.26 -5.48 10.32
C ASP A 45 -9.81 -5.65 10.80
N TRP A 46 -9.32 -4.70 11.60
CA TRP A 46 -7.98 -4.75 12.20
C TRP A 46 -7.85 -5.84 13.25
N ARG A 47 -8.91 -6.08 14.03
CA ARG A 47 -8.95 -7.14 15.04
C ARG A 47 -8.97 -8.52 14.39
N ASP A 48 -9.79 -8.72 13.37
CA ASP A 48 -9.90 -9.97 12.64
C ASP A 48 -8.58 -10.31 11.92
N GLU A 49 -7.91 -9.30 11.35
CA GLU A 49 -6.60 -9.49 10.72
C GLU A 49 -5.49 -9.81 11.75
N LEU A 50 -5.57 -9.22 12.95
CA LEU A 50 -4.70 -9.59 14.07
C LEU A 50 -4.93 -11.02 14.55
N GLU A 51 -6.19 -11.47 14.61
CA GLU A 51 -6.51 -12.85 14.96
C GLU A 51 -6.03 -13.84 13.89
N ARG A 52 -6.23 -13.52 12.60
CA ARG A 52 -5.78 -14.34 11.47
C ARG A 52 -4.27 -14.59 11.50
N THR A 53 -3.51 -13.56 11.83
CA THR A 53 -2.03 -13.58 11.91
C THR A 53 -1.49 -13.94 13.29
N LYS A 54 -2.37 -14.13 14.29
CA LYS A 54 -2.03 -14.33 15.71
C LYS A 54 -1.22 -13.18 16.33
N GLY A 55 -1.30 -11.99 15.75
CA GLY A 55 -0.67 -10.78 16.27
C GLY A 55 -1.36 -10.22 17.52
N ASN A 56 -2.62 -10.58 17.76
CA ASN A 56 -3.45 -10.11 18.89
C ASN A 56 -2.86 -10.36 20.29
N VAL A 57 -1.85 -11.24 20.41
CA VAL A 57 -1.11 -11.48 21.66
C VAL A 57 -0.18 -10.32 22.02
N LYS A 58 0.39 -9.65 21.02
CA LYS A 58 1.41 -8.60 21.17
C LYS A 58 0.94 -7.24 20.66
N TYR A 59 -0.11 -7.18 19.86
CA TYR A 59 -0.54 -5.95 19.20
C TYR A 59 -2.02 -5.68 19.45
N LYS A 60 -2.40 -4.40 19.48
CA LYS A 60 -3.78 -3.94 19.69
C LYS A 60 -4.16 -2.92 18.63
N ALA A 61 -5.38 -3.03 18.12
CA ALA A 61 -6.00 -1.98 17.34
C ALA A 61 -6.41 -0.82 18.26
N VAL A 62 -6.18 0.42 17.82
CA VAL A 62 -6.45 1.64 18.60
C VAL A 62 -7.41 2.57 17.87
N THR A 63 -8.18 3.32 18.66
CA THR A 63 -9.16 4.33 18.19
C THR A 63 -8.71 5.76 18.50
N THR A 64 -7.47 5.94 18.94
CA THR A 64 -6.93 7.25 19.37
C THR A 64 -7.01 8.31 18.28
N ASN A 65 -6.90 7.92 17.00
CA ASN A 65 -7.02 8.84 15.86
C ASN A 65 -8.44 8.93 15.26
N GLU A 66 -9.48 8.43 15.93
CA GLU A 66 -10.86 8.72 15.54
C GLU A 66 -11.07 10.25 15.48
N GLY A 67 -11.73 10.71 14.41
CA GLY A 67 -11.89 12.14 14.13
C GLY A 67 -10.57 12.86 13.80
N TYR A 68 -9.52 12.13 13.44
CA TYR A 68 -8.19 12.65 13.08
C TYR A 68 -7.54 13.49 14.19
N ARG A 69 -7.79 13.12 15.46
CA ARG A 69 -7.28 13.83 16.65
C ARG A 69 -5.75 13.79 16.78
N VAL A 70 -5.10 12.78 16.23
CA VAL A 70 -3.62 12.64 16.25
C VAL A 70 -3.03 13.27 15.00
N SER A 71 -3.50 12.86 13.81
CA SER A 71 -3.03 13.35 12.53
C SER A 71 -4.01 13.02 11.40
N GLU A 72 -4.16 13.96 10.47
CA GLU A 72 -4.90 13.79 9.21
C GLU A 72 -4.22 12.81 8.22
N LYS A 73 -2.94 12.49 8.47
CA LYS A 73 -2.16 11.54 7.65
C LYS A 73 -2.30 10.10 8.13
N LEU A 74 -2.72 9.89 9.38
CA LEU A 74 -2.95 8.57 9.94
C LEU A 74 -4.39 8.12 9.65
N PRO A 75 -4.63 6.80 9.53
CA PRO A 75 -5.98 6.27 9.46
C PRO A 75 -6.74 6.45 10.78
N LEU A 76 -8.07 6.32 10.73
CA LEU A 76 -8.91 6.37 11.94
C LEU A 76 -8.54 5.26 12.93
N TYR A 77 -8.24 4.07 12.39
CA TYR A 77 -7.87 2.87 13.12
C TYR A 77 -6.54 2.35 12.60
N PHE A 78 -5.67 1.94 13.51
CA PHE A 78 -4.40 1.27 13.21
C PHE A 78 -3.98 0.42 14.40
N VAL A 79 -2.90 -0.34 14.22
CA VAL A 79 -2.44 -1.29 15.22
C VAL A 79 -1.06 -0.90 15.74
N VAL A 80 -0.89 -0.97 17.06
CA VAL A 80 0.37 -0.66 17.77
C VAL A 80 0.74 -1.78 18.75
N PRO A 81 2.01 -1.88 19.20
CA PRO A 81 2.37 -2.74 20.32
C PRO A 81 1.53 -2.44 21.56
N ILE A 82 1.11 -3.46 22.31
CA ILE A 82 0.22 -3.31 23.48
C ILE A 82 0.83 -2.36 24.54
N CYS A 83 2.16 -2.36 24.66
CA CYS A 83 2.92 -1.55 25.60
C CYS A 83 3.00 -0.06 25.23
N VAL A 84 2.63 0.34 24.01
CA VAL A 84 2.55 1.75 23.63
C VAL A 84 1.32 2.38 24.29
N SER A 85 1.55 3.47 25.04
CA SER A 85 0.49 4.24 25.69
C SER A 85 -0.16 5.23 24.73
N GLU A 86 -1.43 5.53 24.98
CA GLU A 86 -2.18 6.54 24.22
C GLU A 86 -1.54 7.93 24.29
N GLU A 87 -1.00 8.32 25.45
CA GLU A 87 -0.25 9.57 25.61
C GLU A 87 0.98 9.67 24.70
N SER A 88 1.64 8.54 24.41
CA SER A 88 2.77 8.53 23.48
C SER A 88 2.28 8.75 22.05
N ILE A 89 1.14 8.16 21.68
CA ILE A 89 0.54 8.28 20.35
C ILE A 89 0.15 9.72 20.03
N LEU A 90 -0.33 10.47 21.02
CA LEU A 90 -0.71 11.88 20.86
C LEU A 90 0.47 12.82 20.64
N LYS A 91 1.72 12.38 20.91
CA LYS A 91 2.91 13.20 20.71
C LYS A 91 3.35 13.18 19.25
N TYR A 92 3.93 14.30 18.82
CA TYR A 92 4.55 14.45 17.49
C TYR A 92 3.63 14.03 16.32
N GLU A 93 2.32 14.25 16.44
CA GLU A 93 1.33 13.86 15.43
C GLU A 93 1.38 12.35 15.10
N GLY A 94 1.73 11.51 16.08
CA GLY A 94 1.89 10.07 15.91
C GLY A 94 3.19 9.65 15.22
N ARG A 95 4.10 10.58 14.90
CA ARG A 95 5.42 10.24 14.37
C ARG A 95 6.29 9.58 15.43
N GLY A 96 7.15 8.65 15.02
CA GLY A 96 7.95 7.85 15.95
C GLY A 96 7.15 6.75 16.66
N ILE A 97 5.88 6.52 16.28
CA ILE A 97 5.07 5.40 16.78
C ILE A 97 5.20 4.20 15.83
N PRO A 98 5.61 3.02 16.33
CA PRO A 98 5.63 1.80 15.54
C PRO A 98 4.21 1.34 15.23
N ILE A 99 3.87 1.31 13.94
CA ILE A 99 2.61 0.80 13.42
C ILE A 99 2.84 -0.62 12.92
N TRP A 100 1.94 -1.53 13.28
CA TRP A 100 1.99 -2.92 12.88
C TRP A 100 1.54 -3.10 11.43
N CYS A 101 2.32 -3.88 10.66
CA CYS A 101 1.98 -4.31 9.31
C CYS A 101 1.51 -5.76 9.29
N TRP A 102 2.27 -6.66 9.93
CA TRP A 102 2.02 -8.10 9.87
C TRP A 102 2.72 -8.88 10.99
N SER A 103 2.15 -10.03 11.35
CA SER A 103 2.76 -10.98 12.30
C SER A 103 2.99 -12.33 11.63
N CYS A 104 4.20 -12.86 11.83
CA CYS A 104 4.58 -14.19 11.39
C CYS A 104 4.05 -15.25 12.35
N HIS A 105 3.85 -16.47 11.84
CA HIS A 105 3.38 -17.63 12.61
C HIS A 105 4.30 -17.98 13.80
N ASN A 106 5.58 -17.60 13.73
CA ASN A 106 6.59 -17.79 14.77
C ASN A 106 6.59 -16.69 15.85
N GLY A 107 5.73 -15.68 15.74
CA GLY A 107 5.60 -14.58 16.70
C GLY A 107 6.50 -13.36 16.46
N ALA A 108 7.37 -13.38 15.45
CA ALA A 108 8.03 -12.19 14.94
C ALA A 108 7.03 -11.31 14.16
N ALA A 109 7.31 -10.02 14.04
CA ALA A 109 6.42 -9.07 13.40
C ALA A 109 7.17 -8.03 12.58
N LEU A 110 6.48 -7.55 11.55
CA LEU A 110 6.89 -6.43 10.73
C LEU A 110 6.15 -5.17 11.16
N LEU A 111 6.91 -4.13 11.44
CA LEU A 111 6.43 -2.81 11.87
C LEU A 111 6.96 -1.75 10.90
N LYS A 112 6.24 -0.63 10.79
CA LYS A 112 6.71 0.58 10.11
C LYS A 112 6.55 1.80 11.01
N MET A 113 7.38 2.81 10.81
CA MET A 113 7.36 4.03 11.61
C MET A 113 7.85 5.22 10.79
N SER A 114 7.11 6.32 10.84
CA SER A 114 7.55 7.58 10.25
C SER A 114 8.66 8.20 11.12
N ALA A 115 9.72 8.69 10.49
CA ALA A 115 10.78 9.41 11.18
C ALA A 115 10.28 10.72 11.79
N LEU A 116 10.94 11.14 12.87
CA LEU A 116 10.76 12.48 13.42
C LEU A 116 11.43 13.52 12.50
N PRO A 117 10.85 14.72 12.37
CA PRO A 117 11.45 15.79 11.57
C PRO A 117 12.83 16.16 12.11
N LYS A 118 13.74 16.53 11.21
CA LYS A 118 15.07 17.01 11.59
C LYS A 118 14.96 18.43 12.11
N GLU A 119 15.17 18.62 13.41
CA GLU A 119 15.18 19.94 14.04
C GLU A 119 16.58 20.56 14.04
N GLN A 120 16.66 21.89 13.93
CA GLN A 120 17.92 22.63 14.03
C GLN A 120 18.30 22.95 15.49
N ASP A 121 17.32 22.97 16.40
CA ASP A 121 17.54 23.24 17.81
C ASP A 121 17.97 21.97 18.57
N ASP A 122 19.06 22.09 19.33
CA ASP A 122 19.65 20.98 20.08
C ASP A 122 18.72 20.49 21.20
N SER A 123 17.97 21.39 21.85
CA SER A 123 17.10 21.04 22.99
C SER A 123 15.90 20.19 22.54
N THR A 124 15.30 20.58 21.41
CA THR A 124 14.19 19.85 20.79
C THR A 124 14.66 18.51 20.24
N SER A 125 15.83 18.48 19.60
CA SER A 125 16.45 17.25 19.09
C SER A 125 16.74 16.23 20.20
N GLN A 126 17.23 16.68 21.37
CA GLN A 126 17.45 15.80 22.52
C GLN A 126 16.14 15.22 23.06
N THR A 127 15.07 16.02 23.11
CA THR A 127 13.75 15.58 23.58
C THR A 127 13.15 14.53 22.64
N GLN A 128 13.23 14.75 21.32
CA GLN A 128 12.80 13.79 20.31
C GLN A 128 13.60 12.48 20.39
N LYS A 129 14.91 12.56 20.58
CA LYS A 129 15.77 11.38 20.76
C LYS A 129 15.38 10.60 22.02
N ALA A 130 15.20 11.27 23.16
CA ALA A 130 14.78 10.63 24.40
C ALA A 130 13.42 9.93 24.27
N PHE A 131 12.49 10.52 23.51
CA PHE A 131 11.21 9.91 23.18
C PHE A 131 11.39 8.62 22.37
N LEU A 132 12.15 8.66 21.27
CA LEU A 132 12.43 7.49 20.44
C LEU A 132 13.15 6.38 21.21
N ASP A 133 14.15 6.73 22.02
CA ASP A 133 14.86 5.77 22.87
C ASP A 133 13.89 5.10 23.86
N GLY A 134 12.94 5.85 24.41
CA GLY A 134 11.85 5.33 25.23
C GLY A 134 10.95 4.34 24.48
N ILE A 135 10.57 4.67 23.23
CA ILE A 135 9.80 3.79 22.36
C ILE A 135 10.58 2.51 22.05
N TYR A 136 11.82 2.61 21.56
CA TYR A 136 12.67 1.46 21.25
C TYR A 136 12.88 0.55 22.46
N LYS A 137 13.12 1.12 23.63
CA LYS A 137 13.23 0.37 24.89
C LYS A 137 11.92 -0.36 25.24
N THR A 138 10.78 0.20 24.89
CA THR A 138 9.46 -0.40 25.15
C THR A 138 9.18 -1.57 24.22
N ILE A 139 9.59 -1.47 22.95
CA ILE A 139 9.41 -2.52 21.93
C ILE A 139 10.58 -3.51 21.82
N SER A 140 11.59 -3.39 22.69
CA SER A 140 12.70 -4.36 22.79
C SER A 140 12.60 -5.26 24.03
N LYS A 141 11.58 -5.06 24.87
CA LYS A 141 11.30 -5.90 26.05
C LYS A 141 10.43 -7.09 25.66
N ALA A 142 10.44 -8.15 26.49
CA ALA A 142 9.45 -9.22 26.42
C ALA A 142 8.02 -8.65 26.30
N PRO A 143 7.19 -9.12 25.35
CA PRO A 143 7.34 -10.29 24.47
C PRO A 143 7.97 -10.00 23.07
N TYR A 144 8.57 -8.83 22.85
CA TYR A 144 9.08 -8.37 21.55
C TYR A 144 10.61 -8.53 21.39
N GLU A 145 11.22 -9.41 22.18
CA GLU A 145 12.66 -9.66 22.23
C GLU A 145 13.24 -9.83 20.81
N LEU A 146 14.34 -9.12 20.53
CA LEU A 146 15.02 -9.00 19.23
C LEU A 146 14.26 -8.10 18.23
N LEU A 147 14.74 -6.86 18.10
CA LEU A 147 14.28 -5.87 17.14
C LEU A 147 15.44 -5.44 16.24
N LYS A 148 15.22 -5.50 14.92
CA LYS A 148 16.11 -4.91 13.91
C LYS A 148 15.43 -3.69 13.31
N THR A 149 16.11 -2.55 13.35
CA THR A 149 15.68 -1.33 12.65
C THR A 149 16.33 -1.26 11.27
N ASP A 150 15.58 -0.85 10.25
CA ASP A 150 16.07 -0.61 8.89
C ASP A 150 15.52 0.73 8.39
N ASP A 151 16.40 1.74 8.26
CA ASP A 151 16.06 3.02 7.65
C ASP A 151 16.14 2.88 6.12
N LEU A 152 14.97 2.77 5.50
CA LEU A 152 14.82 2.57 4.07
C LEU A 152 15.32 3.78 3.27
N SER A 153 15.29 4.97 3.86
CA SER A 153 15.79 6.21 3.24
C SER A 153 17.31 6.15 3.01
N SER A 154 18.02 5.31 3.77
CA SER A 154 19.46 5.09 3.64
C SER A 154 19.81 3.88 2.77
N SER A 155 18.92 2.88 2.69
CA SER A 155 19.21 1.59 2.06
C SER A 155 18.62 1.44 0.64
N LEU A 156 17.59 2.20 0.31
CA LEU A 156 16.89 2.18 -0.98
C LEU A 156 17.00 3.53 -1.73
N PRO A 157 16.77 3.55 -3.06
CA PRO A 157 16.77 4.78 -3.85
C PRO A 157 15.71 5.78 -3.39
N SER A 158 15.97 7.07 -3.57
CA SER A 158 14.97 8.11 -3.27
C SER A 158 13.81 8.09 -4.27
N LEU A 159 12.69 8.75 -3.92
CA LEU A 159 11.54 8.90 -4.83
C LEU A 159 11.94 9.55 -6.17
N GLN A 160 12.83 10.53 -6.12
CA GLN A 160 13.35 11.20 -7.32
C GLN A 160 14.18 10.25 -8.20
N ASP A 161 14.97 9.35 -7.60
CA ASP A 161 15.73 8.35 -8.33
C ASP A 161 14.78 7.36 -9.04
N ILE A 162 13.72 6.94 -8.35
CA ILE A 162 12.69 6.04 -8.88
C ILE A 162 11.95 6.70 -10.06
N GLN A 163 11.49 7.95 -9.91
CA GLN A 163 10.84 8.71 -10.98
C GLN A 163 11.76 8.89 -12.19
N THR A 164 13.02 9.24 -11.96
CA THR A 164 14.00 9.45 -13.04
C THR A 164 14.30 8.15 -13.78
N ALA A 165 14.49 7.05 -13.05
CA ALA A 165 14.75 5.74 -13.64
C ALA A 165 13.57 5.25 -14.48
N TYR A 166 12.35 5.37 -13.95
CA TYR A 166 11.15 5.00 -14.69
C TYR A 166 10.91 5.88 -15.91
N THR A 167 11.16 7.19 -15.80
CA THR A 167 11.04 8.10 -16.95
C THR A 167 11.98 7.66 -18.06
N ARG A 168 13.25 7.36 -17.75
CA ARG A 168 14.22 6.84 -18.74
C ARG A 168 13.78 5.50 -19.33
N PHE A 169 13.27 4.60 -18.50
CA PHE A 169 12.72 3.31 -18.93
C PHE A 169 11.56 3.48 -19.90
N LYS A 170 10.58 4.33 -19.57
CA LYS A 170 9.42 4.62 -20.41
C LYS A 170 9.82 5.20 -21.76
N GLN A 171 10.83 6.08 -21.81
CA GLN A 171 11.31 6.68 -23.06
C GLN A 171 11.83 5.65 -24.07
N LEU A 172 12.29 4.47 -23.63
CA LEU A 172 12.72 3.40 -24.54
C LEU A 172 11.58 2.83 -25.40
N PHE A 173 10.32 3.05 -25.00
CA PHE A 173 9.14 2.55 -25.71
C PHE A 173 8.43 3.62 -26.54
N LEU A 174 8.88 4.89 -26.47
CA LEU A 174 8.28 6.02 -27.19
C LEU A 174 9.10 6.32 -28.46
N ILE A 175 9.09 5.37 -29.40
CA ILE A 175 9.87 5.45 -30.64
C ILE A 175 8.98 5.91 -31.80
N ASP A 176 9.33 7.04 -32.41
CA ASP A 176 8.49 7.72 -33.40
C ASP A 176 8.56 7.10 -34.82
N ASN A 177 9.65 6.40 -35.15
CA ASN A 177 9.85 5.84 -36.50
C ASN A 177 10.70 4.57 -36.51
N SER A 178 10.65 3.84 -37.64
CA SER A 178 11.34 2.55 -37.80
C SER A 178 12.87 2.67 -37.77
N THR A 179 13.45 3.78 -38.21
CA THR A 179 14.91 3.95 -38.22
C THR A 179 15.45 4.02 -36.79
N ASP A 180 14.79 4.80 -35.93
CA ASP A 180 15.14 4.94 -34.52
C ASP A 180 14.87 3.65 -33.74
N PHE A 181 13.86 2.87 -34.15
CA PHE A 181 13.60 1.55 -33.59
C PHE A 181 14.81 0.63 -33.80
N TRP A 182 15.27 0.47 -35.04
CA TRP A 182 16.40 -0.42 -35.34
C TRP A 182 17.71 0.08 -34.73
N ALA A 183 17.91 1.40 -34.62
CA ALA A 183 19.07 1.96 -33.92
C ALA A 183 19.05 1.65 -32.41
N THR A 184 17.87 1.69 -31.80
CA THR A 184 17.64 1.34 -30.38
C THR A 184 17.84 -0.15 -30.14
N ASP A 185 17.31 -1.01 -31.02
CA ASP A 185 17.36 -2.47 -30.91
C ASP A 185 18.79 -3.00 -30.78
N VAL A 186 19.72 -2.48 -31.60
CA VAL A 186 21.15 -2.85 -31.55
C VAL A 186 21.80 -2.55 -30.19
N LYS A 187 21.30 -1.54 -29.47
CA LYS A 187 21.83 -1.10 -28.16
C LYS A 187 20.88 -1.42 -27.00
N TRP A 188 19.87 -2.26 -27.24
CA TRP A 188 18.72 -2.42 -26.32
C TRP A 188 19.14 -2.70 -24.88
N PHE A 189 20.00 -3.71 -24.67
CA PHE A 189 20.40 -4.11 -23.32
C PHE A 189 21.18 -3.02 -22.58
N SER A 190 22.09 -2.31 -23.26
CA SER A 190 22.84 -1.21 -22.64
C SER A 190 21.96 -0.01 -22.34
N LEU A 191 21.00 0.30 -23.23
CA LEU A 191 20.02 1.36 -22.99
C LEU A 191 19.13 1.01 -21.80
N LEU A 192 18.61 -0.22 -21.75
CA LEU A 192 17.81 -0.75 -20.65
C LEU A 192 18.57 -0.69 -19.31
N GLU A 193 19.82 -1.14 -19.27
CA GLU A 193 20.68 -1.07 -18.08
C GLU A 193 20.89 0.38 -17.62
N SER A 194 21.13 1.31 -18.54
CA SER A 194 21.35 2.73 -18.24
C SER A 194 20.14 3.44 -17.63
N THR A 195 18.93 2.86 -17.76
CA THR A 195 17.73 3.40 -17.12
C THR A 195 17.72 3.18 -15.61
N ASN A 196 18.48 2.19 -15.11
CA ASN A 196 18.53 1.77 -13.71
C ASN A 196 17.20 1.19 -13.16
N TRP A 197 16.13 1.10 -13.95
CA TRP A 197 14.81 0.64 -13.47
C TRP A 197 14.83 -0.80 -12.95
N LEU A 198 15.45 -1.72 -13.71
CA LEU A 198 15.57 -3.12 -13.30
C LEU A 198 16.49 -3.30 -12.08
N GLU A 199 17.50 -2.45 -11.94
CA GLU A 199 18.38 -2.44 -10.76
C GLU A 199 17.62 -2.00 -9.50
N ILE A 200 16.73 -1.00 -9.62
CA ILE A 200 15.83 -0.61 -8.52
C ILE A 200 14.92 -1.77 -8.11
N ILE A 201 14.26 -2.43 -9.08
CA ILE A 201 13.42 -3.62 -8.83
C ILE A 201 14.22 -4.69 -8.08
N ARG A 202 15.44 -4.99 -8.56
CA ARG A 202 16.34 -5.97 -7.92
C ARG A 202 16.69 -5.58 -6.49
N ARG A 203 17.04 -4.32 -6.21
CA ARG A 203 17.37 -3.83 -4.86
C ARG A 203 16.19 -3.93 -3.91
N VAL A 204 15.00 -3.57 -4.37
CA VAL A 204 13.75 -3.64 -3.59
C VAL A 204 13.39 -5.09 -3.25
N LEU A 205 13.42 -5.99 -4.24
CA LEU A 205 13.18 -7.43 -4.01
C LEU A 205 14.21 -8.02 -3.06
N LYS A 206 15.50 -7.68 -3.23
CA LYS A 206 16.56 -8.12 -2.32
C LYS A 206 16.29 -7.66 -0.89
N LYS A 207 15.90 -6.40 -0.69
CA LYS A 207 15.55 -5.87 0.64
C LYS A 207 14.35 -6.60 1.25
N ALA A 208 13.29 -6.88 0.48
CA ALA A 208 12.15 -7.64 0.95
C ALA A 208 12.54 -9.07 1.38
N ILE A 209 13.42 -9.73 0.63
CA ILE A 209 13.96 -11.06 0.99
C ILE A 209 14.76 -10.97 2.28
N GLU A 210 15.65 -9.99 2.44
CA GLU A 210 16.43 -9.79 3.68
C GLU A 210 15.51 -9.62 4.90
N VAL A 211 14.42 -8.85 4.77
CA VAL A 211 13.43 -8.67 5.84
C VAL A 211 12.69 -9.98 6.13
N ALA A 212 12.24 -10.70 5.09
CA ALA A 212 11.58 -11.99 5.26
C ALA A 212 12.49 -13.03 5.94
N GLU A 213 13.79 -13.05 5.63
CA GLU A 213 14.77 -13.92 6.27
C GLU A 213 14.99 -13.56 7.75
N CYS A 214 14.99 -12.26 8.10
CA CYS A 214 15.04 -11.83 9.50
C CYS A 214 13.81 -12.32 10.29
N LEU A 215 12.62 -12.22 9.70
CA LEU A 215 11.37 -12.66 10.33
C LEU A 215 11.30 -14.19 10.47
N GLU A 216 11.59 -14.93 9.39
CA GLU A 216 11.39 -16.40 9.35
C GLU A 216 12.53 -17.17 10.04
N ARG A 217 13.79 -16.85 9.73
CA ARG A 217 14.96 -17.63 10.19
C ARG A 217 15.56 -17.12 11.49
N GLN A 218 15.54 -15.82 11.72
CA GLN A 218 16.15 -15.22 12.91
C GLN A 218 15.12 -14.99 14.03
N HIS A 219 13.82 -15.12 13.72
CA HIS A 219 12.72 -14.83 14.64
C HIS A 219 12.78 -13.40 15.23
N THR A 220 13.30 -12.45 14.44
CA THR A 220 13.56 -11.08 14.86
C THR A 220 12.47 -10.15 14.32
N ASN A 221 11.91 -9.30 15.18
CA ASN A 221 11.00 -8.24 14.74
C ASN A 221 11.75 -7.24 13.86
N VAL A 222 11.12 -6.75 12.80
CA VAL A 222 11.72 -5.75 11.91
C VAL A 222 10.91 -4.47 11.97
N LEU A 223 11.57 -3.34 12.20
CA LEU A 223 10.99 -2.01 12.15
C LEU A 223 11.56 -1.24 10.96
N LEU A 224 10.71 -1.02 9.97
CA LEU A 224 11.00 -0.21 8.79
C LEU A 224 10.80 1.27 9.13
N ILE A 225 11.78 2.10 8.78
CA ILE A 225 11.74 3.54 9.04
C ILE A 225 11.88 4.28 7.70
N GLU A 226 11.03 5.27 7.50
CA GLU A 226 11.05 6.21 6.37
C GLU A 226 10.51 7.56 6.88
N GLU A 227 10.75 8.67 6.18
CA GLU A 227 10.28 10.01 6.58
C GLU A 227 8.77 10.05 6.88
N SER A 228 7.95 9.51 5.98
CA SER A 228 6.49 9.44 6.13
C SER A 228 5.97 8.02 6.41
N ALA A 229 6.77 6.98 6.13
CA ALA A 229 6.36 5.56 6.17
C ALA A 229 5.14 5.23 5.29
N THR A 230 4.95 5.99 4.21
CA THR A 230 3.81 5.86 3.28
C THR A 230 4.24 5.48 1.86
N ASP A 231 5.54 5.34 1.59
CA ASP A 231 6.07 4.99 0.26
C ASP A 231 6.82 3.65 0.30
N LEU A 232 8.13 3.64 0.52
CA LEU A 232 8.95 2.42 0.46
C LEU A 232 8.64 1.47 1.63
N CYS A 233 8.18 1.99 2.77
CA CYS A 233 7.64 1.14 3.84
C CYS A 233 6.46 0.31 3.33
N CYS A 234 5.57 0.87 2.51
CA CYS A 234 4.43 0.16 1.92
C CYS A 234 4.90 -0.88 0.90
N VAL A 235 5.90 -0.55 0.08
CA VAL A 235 6.51 -1.49 -0.89
C VAL A 235 7.08 -2.72 -0.17
N ILE A 236 7.99 -2.51 0.79
CA ILE A 236 8.67 -3.61 1.48
C ILE A 236 7.69 -4.42 2.33
N SER A 237 6.78 -3.77 3.06
CA SER A 237 5.79 -4.48 3.88
C SER A 237 4.82 -5.31 3.07
N THR A 238 4.39 -4.83 1.89
CA THR A 238 3.54 -5.60 0.98
C THR A 238 4.31 -6.79 0.41
N LEU A 239 5.54 -6.59 -0.07
CA LEU A 239 6.33 -7.68 -0.67
C LEU A 239 6.64 -8.80 0.33
N VAL A 240 7.00 -8.44 1.57
CA VAL A 240 7.21 -9.42 2.64
C VAL A 240 5.93 -10.21 2.91
N GLN A 241 4.78 -9.55 3.01
CA GLN A 241 3.49 -10.22 3.20
C GLN A 241 3.11 -11.11 2.01
N VAL A 242 3.39 -10.71 0.77
CA VAL A 242 3.17 -11.54 -0.43
C VAL A 242 4.07 -12.78 -0.44
N MET A 243 5.33 -12.62 -0.02
CA MET A 243 6.30 -13.73 0.05
C MET A 243 5.95 -14.73 1.16
N MET A 244 5.47 -14.25 2.32
CA MET A 244 5.32 -15.07 3.53
C MET A 244 3.89 -15.55 3.80
N ASP A 245 2.87 -14.84 3.30
CA ASP A 245 1.46 -15.15 3.57
C ASP A 245 0.75 -15.64 2.31
N SER A 246 0.18 -16.84 2.35
CA SER A 246 -0.60 -17.37 1.22
C SER A 246 -1.91 -16.63 0.98
N TYR A 247 -2.49 -16.00 2.03
CA TYR A 247 -3.70 -15.20 1.87
C TYR A 247 -3.43 -14.00 0.94
N SER A 248 -2.30 -13.33 1.11
CA SER A 248 -1.86 -12.20 0.28
C SER A 248 -1.65 -12.52 -1.21
N ARG A 249 -1.68 -13.80 -1.59
CA ARG A 249 -1.55 -14.28 -2.98
C ARG A 249 -2.88 -14.68 -3.61
N THR A 250 -3.96 -14.63 -2.83
CA THR A 250 -5.34 -14.66 -3.34
C THR A 250 -5.72 -13.27 -3.86
N LYS A 251 -6.72 -13.19 -4.74
CA LYS A 251 -7.24 -11.89 -5.22
C LYS A 251 -7.79 -11.07 -4.06
N SER A 252 -8.69 -11.63 -3.25
CA SER A 252 -9.30 -10.90 -2.13
C SER A 252 -8.26 -10.52 -1.08
N GLY A 253 -7.29 -11.39 -0.78
CA GLY A 253 -6.21 -11.08 0.15
C GLY A 253 -5.25 -10.03 -0.37
N PHE A 254 -4.89 -10.05 -1.66
CA PHE A 254 -4.06 -8.99 -2.24
C PHE A 254 -4.79 -7.65 -2.30
N GLN A 255 -6.08 -7.64 -2.66
CA GLN A 255 -6.91 -6.42 -2.61
C GLN A 255 -6.97 -5.85 -1.19
N SER A 256 -7.24 -6.70 -0.20
CA SER A 256 -7.28 -6.32 1.22
C SER A 256 -5.91 -5.81 1.70
N LEU A 257 -4.82 -6.42 1.23
CA LEU A 257 -3.46 -6.00 1.55
C LEU A 257 -3.14 -4.60 0.98
N ILE A 258 -3.48 -4.35 -0.30
CA ILE A 258 -3.33 -3.02 -0.89
C ILE A 258 -4.18 -1.99 -0.14
N GLN A 259 -5.42 -2.36 0.18
CA GLN A 259 -6.33 -1.52 0.93
C GLN A 259 -5.77 -1.16 2.31
N LYS A 260 -5.19 -2.13 3.05
CA LYS A 260 -4.53 -1.92 4.35
C LYS A 260 -3.27 -1.07 4.25
N GLU A 261 -2.29 -1.50 3.46
CA GLU A 261 -0.94 -0.92 3.49
C GLU A 261 -0.84 0.40 2.71
N TRP A 262 -1.68 0.60 1.69
CA TRP A 262 -1.57 1.73 0.77
C TRP A 262 -2.72 2.71 0.94
N VAL A 263 -3.97 2.24 0.83
CA VAL A 263 -5.14 3.14 0.82
C VAL A 263 -5.40 3.69 2.22
N ILE A 264 -5.63 2.81 3.19
CA ILE A 264 -5.78 3.18 4.61
C ILE A 264 -4.44 3.58 5.21
N GLY A 265 -3.34 2.95 4.75
CA GLY A 265 -1.98 3.31 5.14
C GLY A 265 -1.52 4.71 4.71
N GLY A 266 -2.31 5.45 3.93
CA GLY A 266 -2.06 6.86 3.63
C GLY A 266 -1.02 7.12 2.54
N HIS A 267 -0.82 6.18 1.62
CA HIS A 267 0.01 6.42 0.44
C HIS A 267 -0.57 7.59 -0.37
N PRO A 268 0.22 8.64 -0.68
CA PRO A 268 -0.30 9.85 -1.30
C PRO A 268 -0.54 9.69 -2.81
N PHE A 269 -1.52 8.86 -3.22
CA PHE A 269 -1.77 8.53 -4.62
C PHE A 269 -1.98 9.75 -5.52
N LEU A 270 -2.75 10.75 -5.06
CA LEU A 270 -3.05 11.95 -5.84
C LEU A 270 -1.77 12.74 -6.20
N ASP A 271 -0.85 12.83 -5.25
CA ASP A 271 0.42 13.56 -5.42
C ASP A 271 1.43 12.71 -6.20
N ARG A 272 1.57 11.41 -5.87
CA ARG A 272 2.52 10.49 -6.51
C ARG A 272 2.19 10.22 -7.98
N CYS A 273 0.90 10.18 -8.33
CA CYS A 273 0.44 10.08 -9.71
C CYS A 273 0.29 11.46 -10.40
N ASN A 274 0.54 12.56 -9.67
CA ASN A 274 0.50 13.93 -10.16
C ASN A 274 -0.81 14.27 -10.92
N HIS A 275 -1.95 13.76 -10.46
CA HIS A 275 -3.25 13.91 -11.16
C HIS A 275 -3.73 15.36 -11.28
N LEU A 276 -3.22 16.26 -10.43
CA LEU A 276 -3.53 17.69 -10.46
C LEU A 276 -2.43 18.54 -11.11
N HIS A 277 -1.36 17.92 -11.63
CA HIS A 277 -0.23 18.60 -12.26
C HIS A 277 0.33 19.76 -11.41
N LYS A 278 0.48 19.52 -10.10
CA LYS A 278 0.88 20.55 -9.12
C LYS A 278 2.38 20.68 -8.98
N SER A 279 3.10 19.56 -8.98
CA SER A 279 4.54 19.52 -8.73
C SER A 279 5.13 18.20 -9.21
N ASP A 280 6.03 18.26 -10.18
CA ASP A 280 6.75 17.08 -10.69
C ASP A 280 7.76 16.52 -9.67
N LYS A 281 8.03 17.25 -8.58
CA LYS A 281 8.94 16.81 -7.50
C LYS A 281 8.34 15.71 -6.62
N GLU A 282 7.02 15.65 -6.52
CA GLU A 282 6.30 14.67 -5.70
C GLU A 282 5.88 13.43 -6.50
N GLU A 283 5.97 13.50 -7.83
CA GLU A 283 5.61 12.41 -8.73
C GLU A 283 6.63 11.27 -8.62
N ALA A 284 6.14 10.05 -8.35
CA ALA A 284 6.97 8.85 -8.33
C ALA A 284 6.09 7.59 -8.55
N PRO A 285 6.52 6.63 -9.39
CA PRO A 285 5.75 5.44 -9.73
C PRO A 285 5.89 4.34 -8.66
N VAL A 286 5.70 4.70 -7.38
CA VAL A 286 5.97 3.81 -6.23
C VAL A 286 5.03 2.60 -6.22
N PHE A 287 3.75 2.80 -6.50
CA PHE A 287 2.80 1.70 -6.62
C PHE A 287 3.11 0.80 -7.83
N LEU A 288 3.48 1.39 -8.97
CA LEU A 288 3.91 0.62 -10.14
C LEU A 288 5.18 -0.20 -9.87
N LEU A 289 6.13 0.37 -9.11
CA LEU A 289 7.32 -0.35 -8.65
C LEU A 289 6.93 -1.59 -7.82
N LEU A 290 5.96 -1.46 -6.90
CA LEU A 290 5.41 -2.61 -6.19
C LEU A 290 4.84 -3.64 -7.18
N LEU A 291 3.97 -3.22 -8.11
CA LEU A 291 3.33 -4.15 -9.06
C LEU A 291 4.36 -4.85 -9.95
N ASN A 292 5.41 -4.16 -10.37
CA ASN A 292 6.53 -4.75 -11.12
C ASN A 292 7.28 -5.78 -10.27
N CYS A 293 7.52 -5.50 -8.99
CA CYS A 293 8.13 -6.48 -8.07
C CYS A 293 7.22 -7.71 -7.85
N VAL A 294 5.91 -7.52 -7.68
CA VAL A 294 4.94 -8.63 -7.58
C VAL A 294 4.89 -9.42 -8.87
N TRP A 295 4.94 -8.76 -10.03
CA TRP A 295 5.00 -9.42 -11.33
C TRP A 295 6.22 -10.34 -11.44
N GLN A 296 7.40 -9.90 -10.97
CA GLN A 296 8.59 -10.78 -10.91
C GLN A 296 8.33 -12.07 -10.11
N LEU A 297 7.59 -11.97 -8.99
CA LEU A 297 7.21 -13.13 -8.18
C LEU A 297 6.18 -14.02 -8.88
N VAL A 298 5.20 -13.43 -9.58
CA VAL A 298 4.21 -14.16 -10.38
C VAL A 298 4.90 -14.94 -11.50
N GLN A 299 5.87 -14.34 -12.19
CA GLN A 299 6.64 -15.01 -13.24
C GLN A 299 7.49 -16.17 -12.71
N GLN A 300 8.12 -15.99 -11.54
CA GLN A 300 8.98 -17.02 -10.94
C GLN A 300 8.19 -18.16 -10.28
N TYR A 301 6.99 -17.87 -9.75
CA TYR A 301 6.16 -18.84 -9.05
C TYR A 301 4.69 -18.83 -9.54
N PRO A 302 4.40 -19.11 -10.83
CA PRO A 302 3.06 -18.94 -11.38
C PRO A 302 1.94 -19.67 -10.60
N PRO A 303 2.07 -20.95 -10.19
CA PRO A 303 1.00 -21.64 -9.46
C PRO A 303 0.73 -21.10 -8.05
N ALA A 304 1.57 -20.20 -7.54
CA ALA A 304 1.49 -19.69 -6.18
C ALA A 304 0.51 -18.50 -6.03
N PHE A 305 0.05 -17.92 -7.14
CA PHE A 305 -0.78 -16.71 -7.18
C PHE A 305 -2.12 -16.99 -7.85
N GLU A 306 -3.22 -16.54 -7.24
CA GLU A 306 -4.57 -16.68 -7.79
C GLU A 306 -4.82 -15.75 -8.99
N PHE A 307 -4.05 -14.68 -9.10
CA PHE A 307 -4.18 -13.67 -10.14
C PHE A 307 -3.05 -13.72 -11.17
N THR A 308 -3.33 -13.15 -12.34
CA THR A 308 -2.43 -13.13 -13.50
C THR A 308 -1.67 -11.81 -13.62
N GLU A 309 -0.76 -11.74 -14.60
CA GLU A 309 -0.20 -10.46 -15.06
C GLU A 309 -1.28 -9.48 -15.50
N THR A 310 -2.31 -9.95 -16.23
CA THR A 310 -3.43 -9.11 -16.67
C THR A 310 -4.10 -8.40 -15.50
N TYR A 311 -4.25 -9.08 -14.36
CA TYR A 311 -4.77 -8.47 -13.15
C TYR A 311 -3.88 -7.33 -12.63
N LEU A 312 -2.55 -7.51 -12.63
CA LEU A 312 -1.61 -6.46 -12.22
C LEU A 312 -1.61 -5.27 -13.20
N THR A 313 -1.72 -5.54 -14.50
CA THR A 313 -1.83 -4.49 -15.53
C THR A 313 -3.09 -3.66 -15.34
N VAL A 314 -4.25 -4.32 -15.22
CA VAL A 314 -5.54 -3.65 -14.99
C VAL A 314 -5.53 -2.85 -13.69
N LEU A 315 -4.90 -3.38 -12.64
CA LEU A 315 -4.73 -2.67 -11.38
C LEU A 315 -3.83 -1.43 -11.54
N SER A 316 -2.76 -1.52 -12.33
CA SER A 316 -1.94 -0.36 -12.67
C SER A 316 -2.72 0.70 -13.43
N ASP A 317 -3.51 0.29 -14.43
CA ASP A 317 -4.32 1.20 -15.24
C ASP A 317 -5.36 1.94 -14.38
N SER A 318 -5.90 1.25 -13.35
CA SER A 318 -6.90 1.81 -12.46
C SER A 318 -6.44 3.03 -11.65
N LEU A 319 -5.13 3.25 -11.49
CA LEU A 319 -4.58 4.49 -10.95
C LEU A 319 -5.03 5.72 -11.75
N TYR A 320 -5.18 5.54 -13.06
CA TYR A 320 -5.49 6.61 -14.00
C TYR A 320 -6.93 6.57 -14.49
N VAL A 321 -7.76 5.66 -13.98
CA VAL A 321 -9.20 5.63 -14.28
C VAL A 321 -9.96 6.41 -13.21
N PRO A 322 -10.43 7.64 -13.51
CA PRO A 322 -11.00 8.55 -12.51
C PRO A 322 -12.47 8.25 -12.21
N ILE A 323 -12.85 6.97 -12.09
CA ILE A 323 -14.22 6.54 -11.71
C ILE A 323 -14.26 5.85 -10.34
N PHE A 324 -13.08 5.45 -9.84
CA PHE A 324 -12.93 4.78 -8.55
C PHE A 324 -12.22 5.69 -7.54
N SER A 325 -12.62 5.58 -6.29
CA SER A 325 -12.01 6.34 -5.19
C SER A 325 -10.79 5.67 -4.56
N THR A 326 -10.55 4.38 -4.86
CA THR A 326 -9.54 3.57 -4.17
C THR A 326 -8.14 4.19 -4.22
N PHE A 327 -7.71 4.70 -5.39
CA PHE A 327 -6.38 5.28 -5.60
C PHE A 327 -6.43 6.77 -5.91
N PHE A 328 -7.42 7.47 -5.37
CA PHE A 328 -7.72 8.84 -5.78
C PHE A 328 -7.26 9.92 -4.80
N PHE A 329 -7.21 9.60 -3.50
CA PHE A 329 -6.92 10.55 -2.43
C PHE A 329 -5.54 10.28 -1.82
N ASN A 330 -4.97 11.27 -1.13
CA ASN A 330 -3.71 11.14 -0.42
C ASN A 330 -3.84 10.52 0.98
N SER A 331 -5.03 10.59 1.57
CA SER A 331 -5.31 9.99 2.88
C SER A 331 -6.80 9.73 3.06
N GLN A 332 -7.15 8.90 4.05
CA GLN A 332 -8.53 8.67 4.46
C GLN A 332 -9.22 9.99 4.84
N HIS A 333 -8.53 10.89 5.56
CA HIS A 333 -9.07 12.21 5.93
C HIS A 333 -9.49 13.04 4.71
N GLN A 334 -8.66 13.05 3.67
CA GLN A 334 -8.96 13.80 2.46
C GLN A 334 -10.22 13.24 1.76
N LYS A 335 -10.38 11.91 1.73
CA LYS A 335 -11.59 11.26 1.21
C LYS A 335 -12.83 11.65 2.02
N ASP A 336 -12.76 11.54 3.34
CA ASP A 336 -13.91 11.73 4.24
C ASP A 336 -14.38 13.20 4.24
N THR A 337 -13.43 14.14 4.19
CA THR A 337 -13.72 15.59 4.10
C THR A 337 -14.45 15.93 2.80
N ASN A 338 -14.04 15.35 1.67
CA ASN A 338 -14.66 15.61 0.38
C ASN A 338 -15.99 14.88 0.20
N THR A 339 -16.20 13.77 0.91
CA THR A 339 -17.49 13.05 0.91
C THR A 339 -18.52 13.76 1.78
N SER A 340 -18.13 14.21 2.98
CA SER A 340 -19.03 14.80 3.98
C SER A 340 -19.35 16.26 3.70
N GLY A 341 -18.39 17.04 3.19
CA GLY A 341 -18.55 18.47 2.93
C GLY A 341 -19.56 18.84 1.83
N GLU A 342 -19.98 17.87 1.00
CA GLU A 342 -20.95 18.10 -0.08
C GLU A 342 -22.39 17.75 0.30
N SER A 343 -22.59 16.84 1.25
CA SER A 343 -23.92 16.56 1.86
C SER A 343 -24.52 17.81 2.53
N LEU A 344 -23.65 18.74 2.97
CA LEU A 344 -24.04 20.01 3.58
C LEU A 344 -24.33 21.14 2.56
N LYS A 345 -23.88 21.02 1.30
CA LYS A 345 -23.96 22.12 0.30
C LYS A 345 -24.93 21.86 -0.84
N THR A 346 -25.32 20.62 -1.05
CA THR A 346 -26.25 20.21 -2.11
C THR A 346 -27.27 19.28 -1.47
N GLN A 347 -28.56 19.52 -1.67
CA GLN A 347 -29.67 18.63 -1.22
C GLN A 347 -29.69 17.26 -1.94
N SER A 348 -28.55 16.87 -2.51
CA SER A 348 -28.31 15.56 -3.11
C SER A 348 -27.78 14.62 -2.02
N GLY A 349 -28.21 13.36 -2.03
CA GLY A 349 -27.72 12.36 -1.07
C GLY A 349 -26.19 12.22 -1.06
N PRO A 350 -25.62 11.54 -0.04
CA PRO A 350 -24.17 11.39 0.07
C PRO A 350 -23.56 10.77 -1.19
N PHE A 351 -22.44 11.34 -1.66
CA PHE A 351 -21.68 10.78 -2.78
C PHE A 351 -21.24 9.35 -2.47
N ARG A 352 -21.74 8.39 -3.24
CA ARG A 352 -21.28 7.00 -3.15
C ARG A 352 -20.18 6.78 -4.17
N PHE A 353 -18.93 6.77 -3.69
CA PHE A 353 -17.80 6.44 -4.55
C PHE A 353 -17.68 4.93 -4.75
N PHE A 354 -17.45 4.51 -5.99
CA PHE A 354 -17.12 3.12 -6.30
C PHE A 354 -15.68 2.80 -5.89
N THR A 355 -15.45 1.54 -5.58
CA THR A 355 -14.11 0.99 -5.34
C THR A 355 -13.64 0.24 -6.58
N VAL A 356 -12.35 0.24 -6.83
CA VAL A 356 -11.75 -0.51 -7.95
C VAL A 356 -11.97 -2.02 -7.82
N TRP A 357 -12.22 -2.48 -6.59
CA TRP A 357 -12.42 -3.89 -6.28
C TRP A 357 -13.70 -4.45 -6.91
N ASP A 358 -14.67 -3.61 -7.28
CA ASP A 358 -15.84 -4.05 -8.05
C ASP A 358 -15.52 -4.09 -9.55
N TRP A 359 -14.82 -5.14 -9.96
CA TRP A 359 -14.41 -5.34 -11.35
C TRP A 359 -15.58 -5.43 -12.33
N SER A 360 -16.80 -5.70 -11.84
CA SER A 360 -18.01 -5.74 -12.68
C SER A 360 -18.42 -4.38 -13.24
N VAL A 361 -17.92 -3.29 -12.64
CA VAL A 361 -18.13 -1.92 -13.13
C VAL A 361 -17.40 -1.68 -14.45
N GLN A 362 -16.25 -2.33 -14.67
CA GLN A 362 -15.42 -2.16 -15.87
C GLN A 362 -15.50 -3.32 -16.84
N PHE A 363 -15.67 -4.55 -16.33
CA PHE A 363 -15.44 -5.77 -17.09
C PHE A 363 -16.63 -6.71 -17.01
N ASP A 364 -17.03 -7.26 -18.16
CA ASP A 364 -17.97 -8.36 -18.20
C ASP A 364 -17.36 -9.64 -17.59
N SER A 365 -18.20 -10.66 -17.38
CA SER A 365 -17.76 -11.92 -16.74
C SER A 365 -16.68 -12.66 -17.54
N LYS A 366 -16.62 -12.49 -18.88
CA LYS A 366 -15.59 -13.14 -19.71
C LYS A 366 -14.25 -12.45 -19.53
N ALA A 367 -14.24 -11.11 -19.52
CA ALA A 367 -13.05 -10.31 -19.23
C ALA A 367 -12.53 -10.57 -17.82
N GLN A 368 -13.42 -10.67 -16.82
CA GLN A 368 -13.03 -11.01 -15.45
C GLN A 368 -12.38 -12.39 -15.31
N ALA A 369 -12.67 -13.33 -16.23
CA ALA A 369 -12.03 -14.65 -16.21
C ALA A 369 -10.50 -14.55 -16.40
N PHE A 370 -10.01 -13.61 -17.23
CA PHE A 370 -8.57 -13.40 -17.48
C PHE A 370 -7.80 -12.89 -16.26
N LEU A 371 -8.50 -12.37 -15.25
CA LEU A 371 -7.89 -11.95 -13.99
C LEU A 371 -7.51 -13.15 -13.10
N ASN A 372 -8.04 -14.34 -13.39
CA ASN A 372 -7.80 -15.57 -12.63
C ASN A 372 -6.70 -16.39 -13.28
N ASN A 373 -5.79 -16.89 -12.46
CA ASN A 373 -4.75 -17.80 -12.89
C ASN A 373 -5.28 -19.24 -12.87
N PRO A 374 -5.38 -19.93 -14.02
CA PRO A 374 -5.86 -21.31 -14.08
C PRO A 374 -4.89 -22.32 -13.43
N LEU A 375 -3.64 -21.92 -13.18
CA LEU A 375 -2.64 -22.77 -12.52
C LEU A 375 -2.71 -22.71 -10.99
N TYR A 376 -3.50 -21.79 -10.43
CA TYR A 376 -3.63 -21.66 -8.99
C TYR A 376 -4.49 -22.78 -8.42
N ALA A 377 -3.94 -23.52 -7.46
CA ALA A 377 -4.67 -24.50 -6.67
C ALA A 377 -4.81 -24.00 -5.25
N GLU A 378 -6.03 -23.67 -4.83
CA GLU A 378 -6.30 -23.31 -3.44
C GLU A 378 -5.93 -24.50 -2.54
N LYS A 379 -5.08 -24.26 -1.53
CA LYS A 379 -4.77 -25.31 -0.56
C LYS A 379 -6.06 -25.68 0.16
N PRO A 380 -6.40 -26.98 0.30
CA PRO A 380 -7.59 -27.38 1.02
C PRO A 380 -7.53 -26.82 2.43
N LYS A 381 -8.56 -26.06 2.84
CA LYS A 381 -8.68 -25.56 4.21
C LYS A 381 -8.69 -26.77 5.14
N PRO A 382 -7.86 -26.82 6.20
CA PRO A 382 -7.91 -27.92 7.15
C PRO A 382 -9.33 -27.96 7.73
N ASP A 383 -10.00 -29.08 7.52
CA ASP A 383 -11.39 -29.25 7.86
C ASP A 383 -11.57 -29.08 9.37
N LYS A 384 -12.36 -28.08 9.79
CA LYS A 384 -12.64 -27.82 11.22
C LYS A 384 -13.50 -28.92 11.86
N SER A 385 -13.84 -29.97 11.12
CA SER A 385 -14.72 -31.07 11.50
C SER A 385 -14.07 -32.19 12.34
N GLN A 386 -12.74 -32.28 12.46
CA GLN A 386 -12.07 -33.40 13.16
C GLN A 386 -11.54 -33.10 14.58
N ARG A 387 -12.05 -32.08 15.29
CA ARG A 387 -11.74 -31.85 16.72
C ARG A 387 -12.87 -32.18 17.70
N LYS A 388 -13.86 -32.96 17.28
CA LYS A 388 -14.88 -33.53 18.18
C LYS A 388 -15.07 -35.01 17.88
N THR A 389 -14.19 -35.87 18.41
CA THR A 389 -14.50 -37.21 18.95
C THR A 389 -13.22 -37.99 19.20
N THR A 390 -12.75 -37.97 20.45
CA THR A 390 -12.22 -39.14 21.17
C THR A 390 -11.93 -38.73 22.63
N ARG A 391 -13.00 -38.43 23.37
CA ARG A 391 -13.04 -38.80 24.79
C ARG A 391 -13.86 -40.08 24.84
N PHE A 392 -13.18 -41.22 24.80
CA PHE A 392 -13.78 -42.48 25.22
C PHE A 392 -13.17 -42.85 26.58
N LYS A 393 -14.11 -42.95 27.52
CA LYS A 393 -14.15 -43.51 28.88
C LYS A 393 -12.85 -43.95 29.53
#